data_AF-A0A9E2NNL2-F1
#
_entry.id   AF-A0A9E2NNL2-F1
#
_cell.length_a   1.000
_cell.length_b   1.000
_cell.length_c   1.000
_cell.angle_alpha   90.00
_cell.angle_beta   90.00
_cell.angle_gamma   90.00
#
_symmetry.space_group_name_H-M   'P 1'
#
loop_
_entity.id
_entity.type
_entity.pdbx_description
1 polymer ?
#
loop_
_entity_poly.entity_id
_entity_poly.type
_entity_poly.pdbx_seq_one_letter_code
_entity_poly.pdbx_strand_id
1 'polypeptide(L)'
;MIILAKAVAYGGNAARYAMEKENATVVKVNHMPDYLDATEIWYRMKHHCQLHQQDRTVGRKLERFMTTFVISPSKEESENFTMDDWANLADEGLEALDSVGLLPKGFKEKVKTNFRNSMSVAALHRDSKSGTLHLHLDCCRVDNDGKTNDVHDVHIRAIRAAE
;
A
#
# COMPACT_ATOMS: atom_id res chain seq x y z
N MET A 1 0.66 -15.85 6.83
CA MET A 1 0.54 -14.73 5.85
C MET A 1 1.89 -14.35 5.22
N ILE A 2 1.91 -13.84 3.98
CA ILE A 2 3.07 -13.23 3.32
C ILE A 2 2.72 -11.80 2.89
N ILE A 3 3.66 -10.86 3.04
CA ILE A 3 3.55 -9.51 2.48
C ILE A 3 4.71 -9.25 1.52
N LEU A 4 4.39 -8.84 0.29
CA LEU A 4 5.35 -8.29 -0.66
C LEU A 4 5.14 -6.79 -0.77
N ALA A 5 6.21 -6.02 -0.98
CA ALA A 5 6.12 -4.58 -1.11
C ALA A 5 7.02 -4.02 -2.21
N LYS A 6 6.54 -3.02 -2.94
CA LYS A 6 7.30 -2.34 -4.00
C LYS A 6 6.87 -0.89 -4.16
N ALA A 7 7.83 0.02 -4.14
CA ALA A 7 7.61 1.38 -4.64
C ALA A 7 7.54 1.37 -6.17
N VAL A 8 6.43 1.83 -6.74
CA VAL A 8 6.15 1.71 -8.17
C VAL A 8 6.49 2.98 -8.95
N ALA A 9 7.02 2.81 -10.17
CA ALA A 9 7.30 3.91 -11.08
C ALA A 9 6.07 4.35 -11.89
N TYR A 10 5.17 3.40 -12.19
CA TYR A 10 3.98 3.62 -13.02
C TYR A 10 2.71 3.43 -12.20
N GLY A 11 2.39 4.40 -11.34
CA GLY A 11 1.28 4.25 -10.38
C GLY A 11 -0.09 4.07 -11.03
N GLY A 12 -0.36 4.74 -12.16
CA GLY A 12 -1.62 4.52 -12.89
C GLY A 12 -1.77 3.13 -13.51
N ASN A 13 -0.66 2.42 -13.77
CA ASN A 13 -0.73 1.01 -14.18
C ASN A 13 -0.97 0.10 -12.98
N ALA A 14 -0.37 0.42 -11.83
CA ALA A 14 -0.57 -0.35 -10.60
C ALA A 14 -2.01 -0.22 -10.08
N ALA A 15 -2.58 0.99 -10.04
CA ALA A 15 -3.97 1.19 -9.61
C ALA A 15 -4.97 0.44 -10.51
N ARG A 16 -4.80 0.54 -11.84
CA ARG A 16 -5.62 -0.23 -12.80
C ARG A 16 -5.41 -1.73 -12.64
N TYR A 17 -4.18 -2.17 -12.40
CA TYR A 17 -3.94 -3.58 -12.11
C TYR A 17 -4.66 -4.02 -10.84
N ALA A 18 -4.56 -3.27 -9.75
CA ALA A 18 -5.22 -3.62 -8.50
C ALA A 18 -6.75 -3.67 -8.67
N MET A 19 -7.35 -2.70 -9.35
CA MET A 19 -8.81 -2.54 -9.34
C MET A 19 -9.53 -3.22 -10.51
N GLU A 20 -8.92 -3.28 -11.69
CA GLU A 20 -9.61 -3.61 -12.95
C GLU A 20 -9.09 -4.91 -13.60
N LYS A 21 -7.99 -5.47 -13.11
CA LYS A 21 -7.39 -6.69 -13.66
C LYS A 21 -8.23 -7.90 -13.29
N GLU A 22 -8.70 -8.63 -14.31
CA GLU A 22 -9.30 -9.96 -14.14
C GLU A 22 -10.44 -9.98 -13.09
N ASN A 23 -10.49 -11.00 -12.24
CA ASN A 23 -11.49 -11.20 -11.18
C ASN A 23 -11.16 -10.39 -9.91
N ALA A 24 -10.71 -9.15 -10.07
CA ALA A 24 -10.47 -8.22 -8.97
C ALA A 24 -11.79 -7.73 -8.39
N THR A 25 -11.83 -7.55 -7.07
CA THR A 25 -12.96 -6.91 -6.38
C THR A 25 -12.39 -5.92 -5.39
N VAL A 26 -12.71 -4.63 -5.56
CA VAL A 26 -12.33 -3.60 -4.58
C VAL A 26 -12.97 -3.95 -3.25
N VAL A 27 -12.15 -4.10 -2.21
CA VAL A 27 -12.61 -4.46 -0.86
C VAL A 27 -12.66 -3.24 0.05
N LYS A 28 -11.76 -2.27 -0.17
CA LYS A 28 -11.64 -1.10 0.70
C LYS A 28 -10.95 0.07 -0.01
N VAL A 29 -11.46 1.26 0.24
CA VAL A 29 -10.80 2.52 -0.10
C VAL A 29 -10.65 3.32 1.19
N ASN A 30 -9.43 3.78 1.48
CA ASN A 30 -9.12 4.57 2.67
C ASN A 30 -8.77 6.01 2.28
N HIS A 31 -9.32 6.96 3.03
CA HIS A 31 -9.08 8.42 2.90
C HIS A 31 -9.42 9.00 1.51
N MET A 32 -10.26 8.31 0.75
CA MET A 32 -10.81 8.76 -0.52
C MET A 32 -12.26 8.25 -0.65
N PRO A 33 -13.11 8.90 -1.47
CA PRO A 33 -14.40 8.33 -1.84
C PRO A 33 -14.26 6.96 -2.53
N ASP A 34 -15.18 6.05 -2.23
CA ASP A 34 -15.17 4.65 -2.68
C ASP A 34 -15.75 4.43 -4.09
N TYR A 35 -16.39 5.45 -4.67
CA TYR A 35 -16.96 5.42 -6.02
C TYR A 35 -15.97 5.79 -7.13
N LEU A 36 -14.71 6.06 -6.78
CA LEU A 36 -13.70 6.53 -7.74
C LEU A 36 -13.14 5.39 -8.58
N ASP A 37 -12.88 5.67 -9.86
CA ASP A 37 -12.17 4.74 -10.73
C ASP A 37 -10.65 4.71 -10.45
N ALA A 38 -9.95 3.75 -11.03
CA ALA A 38 -8.51 3.56 -10.81
C ALA A 38 -7.66 4.75 -11.28
N THR A 39 -8.12 5.45 -12.32
CA THR A 39 -7.45 6.63 -12.86
C THR A 39 -7.60 7.81 -11.91
N GLU A 40 -8.81 8.04 -11.42
CA GLU A 40 -9.12 9.07 -10.42
C GLU A 40 -8.36 8.85 -9.11
N ILE A 41 -8.33 7.61 -8.61
CA ILE A 41 -7.55 7.23 -7.42
C ILE A 41 -6.07 7.55 -7.63
N TRP A 42 -5.48 7.12 -8.75
CA TRP A 42 -4.09 7.41 -9.07
C TRP A 42 -3.81 8.92 -9.12
N TYR A 43 -4.65 9.69 -9.81
CA TYR A 43 -4.45 11.14 -9.94
C TYR A 43 -4.58 11.85 -8.59
N ARG A 44 -5.48 11.42 -7.70
CA ARG A 44 -5.57 11.94 -6.33
C ARG A 44 -4.29 11.70 -5.54
N MET A 45 -3.80 10.46 -5.52
CA MET A 45 -2.55 10.12 -4.83
C MET A 45 -1.35 10.89 -5.40
N LYS A 46 -1.27 11.00 -6.72
CA LYS A 46 -0.22 11.75 -7.41
C LYS A 46 -0.26 13.23 -7.07
N HIS A 47 -1.44 13.87 -7.15
CA HIS A 47 -1.59 15.29 -6.84
C HIS A 47 -1.27 15.58 -5.38
N HIS A 48 -1.66 14.71 -4.45
CA HIS A 48 -1.30 14.83 -3.03
C HIS A 48 0.21 14.81 -2.80
N CYS A 49 0.92 13.86 -3.42
CA CYS A 49 2.38 13.82 -3.39
C CYS A 49 3.03 15.09 -3.95
N GLN A 50 2.44 15.68 -5.01
CA GLN A 50 2.93 16.89 -5.64
C GLN A 50 2.64 18.15 -4.81
N LEU A 51 1.49 18.21 -4.15
CA LEU A 51 1.09 19.30 -3.25
C LEU A 51 2.11 19.46 -2.12
N HIS A 52 2.48 18.35 -1.47
CA HIS A 52 3.45 18.34 -0.38
C HIS A 52 4.92 18.34 -0.84
N GLN A 53 5.18 18.47 -2.14
CA GLN A 53 6.55 18.52 -2.65
C GLN A 53 7.32 19.76 -2.14
N GLN A 54 6.62 20.87 -1.91
CA GLN A 54 7.20 22.13 -1.42
C GLN A 54 7.57 22.08 0.07
N ASP A 55 6.87 21.26 0.86
CA ASP A 55 7.07 21.13 2.31
C ASP A 55 8.28 20.24 2.65
N ARG A 56 8.87 19.58 1.64
CA ARG A 56 9.97 18.62 1.83
C ARG A 56 11.31 19.34 1.93
N THR A 57 12.00 19.10 3.03
CA THR A 57 13.31 19.69 3.38
C THR A 57 14.47 19.30 2.45
N VAL A 58 14.37 18.17 1.77
CA VAL A 58 15.39 17.69 0.82
C VAL A 58 14.93 17.96 -0.60
N GLY A 59 15.54 18.94 -1.29
CA GLY A 59 15.21 19.43 -2.63
C GLY A 59 15.27 18.42 -3.79
N ARG A 60 15.29 17.11 -3.51
CA ARG A 60 15.08 16.05 -4.51
C ARG A 60 13.58 15.82 -4.70
N LYS A 61 13.13 15.98 -5.93
CA LYS A 61 11.76 15.67 -6.35
C LYS A 61 11.42 14.20 -6.04
N LEU A 62 10.21 13.98 -5.54
CA LEU A 62 9.69 12.64 -5.37
C LEU A 62 9.35 12.05 -6.76
N GLU A 63 9.88 10.87 -7.07
CA GLU A 63 9.66 10.23 -8.39
C GLU A 63 8.65 9.08 -8.35
N ARG A 64 8.51 8.43 -7.20
CA ARG A 64 7.57 7.31 -6.98
C ARG A 64 6.51 7.74 -5.98
N PHE A 65 5.28 7.91 -6.44
CA PHE A 65 4.17 8.45 -5.64
C PHE A 65 3.33 7.38 -4.95
N MET A 66 3.59 6.11 -5.24
CA MET A 66 2.78 5.01 -4.73
C MET A 66 3.66 3.82 -4.35
N THR A 67 3.20 3.07 -3.35
CA THR A 67 3.76 1.80 -2.92
C THR A 67 2.67 0.75 -3.01
N THR A 68 2.94 -0.33 -3.70
CA THR A 68 2.05 -1.49 -3.81
C THR A 68 2.48 -2.55 -2.82
N PHE A 69 1.50 -3.09 -2.11
CA PHE A 69 1.64 -4.27 -1.27
C PHE A 69 0.83 -5.41 -1.86
N VAL A 70 1.34 -6.64 -1.74
CA VAL A 70 0.57 -7.85 -1.94
C VAL A 70 0.50 -8.57 -0.61
N ILE A 71 -0.71 -8.70 -0.06
CA ILE A 71 -0.95 -9.38 1.21
C ILE A 71 -1.65 -10.69 0.90
N SER A 72 -1.00 -11.81 1.19
CA SER A 72 -1.53 -13.15 0.93
C SER A 72 -1.56 -13.96 2.23
N PRO A 73 -2.74 -14.15 2.83
CA PRO A 73 -2.89 -15.14 3.88
C PRO A 73 -2.76 -16.56 3.29
N SER A 74 -2.55 -17.55 4.14
CA SER A 74 -2.64 -18.95 3.74
C SER A 74 -4.09 -19.30 3.37
N LYS A 75 -4.28 -20.40 2.65
CA LYS A 75 -5.63 -20.89 2.32
C LYS A 75 -6.46 -21.25 3.55
N GLU A 76 -5.79 -21.73 4.60
CA GLU A 76 -6.41 -22.07 5.88
C GLU A 76 -6.75 -20.80 6.68
N GLU A 77 -5.81 -19.84 6.75
CA GLU A 77 -6.02 -18.55 7.42
C GLU A 77 -7.20 -17.77 6.82
N SER A 78 -7.41 -17.89 5.50
CA SER A 78 -8.47 -17.18 4.78
C SER A 78 -9.70 -18.03 4.44
N GLU A 79 -9.81 -19.21 5.06
CA GLU A 79 -10.96 -20.08 4.82
C GLU A 79 -12.24 -19.37 5.26
N ASN A 80 -13.23 -19.27 4.36
CA ASN A 80 -14.51 -18.60 4.59
C ASN A 80 -14.45 -17.10 4.89
N PHE A 81 -13.35 -16.41 4.57
CA PHE A 81 -13.29 -14.95 4.70
C PHE A 81 -14.43 -14.26 3.95
N THR A 82 -15.16 -13.42 4.68
CA THR A 82 -16.11 -12.46 4.14
C THR A 82 -15.39 -11.24 3.56
N MET A 83 -16.11 -10.37 2.86
CA MET A 83 -15.52 -9.11 2.36
C MET A 83 -15.03 -8.19 3.49
N ASP A 84 -15.69 -8.24 4.65
CA ASP A 84 -15.27 -7.48 5.83
C ASP A 84 -13.95 -8.04 6.40
N ASP A 85 -13.77 -9.37 6.40
CA ASP A 85 -12.50 -9.98 6.82
C ASP A 85 -11.34 -9.58 5.90
N TRP A 86 -11.59 -9.50 4.59
CA TRP A 86 -10.61 -8.98 3.63
C TRP A 86 -10.31 -7.49 3.85
N ALA A 87 -11.32 -6.68 4.17
CA ALA A 87 -11.14 -5.27 4.49
C ALA A 87 -10.36 -5.07 5.81
N ASN A 88 -10.57 -5.95 6.80
CA ASN A 88 -9.82 -5.96 8.06
C ASN A 88 -8.36 -6.39 7.83
N LEU A 89 -8.13 -7.42 7.01
CA LEU A 89 -6.78 -7.86 6.66
C LEU A 89 -5.95 -6.75 6.01
N ALA A 90 -6.58 -5.89 5.19
CA ALA A 90 -5.91 -4.72 4.61
C ALA A 90 -5.41 -3.75 5.69
N ASP A 91 -6.24 -3.47 6.71
CA ASP A 91 -5.87 -2.58 7.81
C ASP A 91 -4.80 -3.20 8.71
N GLU A 92 -4.97 -4.47 9.08
CA GLU A 92 -4.00 -5.22 9.90
C GLU A 92 -2.63 -5.29 9.21
N GLY A 93 -2.61 -5.50 7.89
CA GLY A 93 -1.38 -5.49 7.11
C GLY A 93 -0.67 -4.13 7.16
N LEU A 94 -1.41 -3.02 7.05
CA LEU A 94 -0.82 -1.67 7.16
C LEU A 94 -0.37 -1.37 8.59
N GLU A 95 -1.13 -1.78 9.60
CA GLU A 95 -0.76 -1.62 11.00
C GLU A 95 0.53 -2.39 11.33
N ALA A 96 0.63 -3.64 10.87
CA ALA A 96 1.83 -4.46 11.01
C ALA A 96 3.02 -3.79 10.31
N LEU A 97 2.85 -3.32 9.06
CA LEU A 97 3.89 -2.60 8.30
C LEU A 97 4.38 -1.34 9.03
N ASP A 98 3.46 -0.50 9.50
CA ASP A 98 3.77 0.77 10.16
C ASP A 98 4.38 0.56 11.56
N SER A 99 4.16 -0.60 12.18
CA SER A 99 4.83 -0.97 13.43
C SER A 99 6.35 -1.20 13.25
N VAL A 100 6.79 -1.58 12.04
CA VAL A 100 8.19 -1.94 11.74
C VAL A 100 9.04 -0.70 11.46
N GLY A 101 9.85 -0.34 12.46
CA GLY A 101 10.91 0.66 12.30
C GLY A 101 12.21 0.06 11.76
N LEU A 102 12.78 0.69 10.72
CA LEU A 102 14.14 0.39 10.23
C LEU A 102 15.08 1.52 10.60
N LEU A 103 16.38 1.25 10.77
CA LEU A 103 17.40 2.27 11.03
C LEU A 103 18.12 2.60 9.72
N PRO A 104 17.81 3.72 9.04
CA PRO A 104 18.50 4.09 7.82
C PRO A 104 19.96 4.45 8.08
N LYS A 105 20.81 4.30 7.07
CA LYS A 105 22.23 4.67 7.17
C LYS A 105 22.36 6.16 7.54
N GLY A 106 23.09 6.45 8.62
CA GLY A 106 23.34 7.82 9.10
C GLY A 106 22.28 8.36 10.06
N PHE A 107 21.24 7.59 10.37
CA PHE A 107 20.25 7.95 11.39
C PHE A 107 20.65 7.34 12.74
N LYS A 108 20.20 7.99 13.83
CA LYS A 108 20.38 7.49 15.20
C LYS A 108 19.18 6.68 15.71
N GLU A 109 18.03 6.85 15.08
CA GLU A 109 16.76 6.27 15.50
C GLU A 109 16.07 5.55 14.34
N LYS A 110 15.23 4.57 14.69
CA LYS A 110 14.43 3.84 13.71
C LYS A 110 13.36 4.76 13.13
N VAL A 111 13.20 4.72 11.81
CA VAL A 111 12.16 5.42 11.06
C VAL A 111 11.06 4.42 10.68
N LYS A 112 9.84 4.75 11.10
CA LYS A 112 8.61 4.03 10.78
C LYS A 112 7.93 4.65 9.55
N THR A 113 6.98 3.91 8.99
CA THR A 113 6.03 4.40 7.99
C THR A 113 4.69 4.75 8.67
N ASN A 114 3.79 5.34 7.90
CA ASN A 114 2.43 5.73 8.27
C ASN A 114 1.50 5.52 7.07
N PHE A 115 1.58 4.35 6.44
CA PHE A 115 0.74 3.99 5.30
C PHE A 115 -0.75 3.89 5.68
N ARG A 116 -1.07 3.56 6.94
CA ARG A 116 -2.47 3.56 7.42
C ARG A 116 -3.12 4.94 7.37
N ASN A 117 -2.34 6.00 7.54
CA ASN A 117 -2.78 7.39 7.35
C ASN A 117 -2.55 7.91 5.92
N SER A 118 -2.26 7.04 4.95
CA SER A 118 -2.11 7.42 3.55
C SER A 118 -3.38 7.03 2.78
N MET A 119 -3.74 7.79 1.76
CA MET A 119 -4.75 7.35 0.80
C MET A 119 -4.38 5.99 0.23
N SER A 120 -5.32 5.04 0.23
CA SER A 120 -5.07 3.70 -0.28
C SER A 120 -6.31 3.02 -0.86
N VAL A 121 -6.08 2.01 -1.68
CA VAL A 121 -7.12 1.11 -2.20
C VAL A 121 -6.64 -0.34 -2.09
N ALA A 122 -7.48 -1.20 -1.51
CA ALA A 122 -7.29 -2.64 -1.49
C ALA A 122 -8.29 -3.31 -2.42
N ALA A 123 -7.81 -4.27 -3.19
CA ALA A 123 -8.62 -5.11 -4.04
C ALA A 123 -8.21 -6.58 -3.91
N LEU A 124 -9.19 -7.46 -3.86
CA LEU A 124 -9.04 -8.89 -3.71
C LEU A 124 -8.92 -9.57 -5.07
N HIS A 125 -7.85 -10.33 -5.24
CA HIS A 125 -7.46 -11.00 -6.46
C HIS A 125 -7.60 -12.53 -6.33
N ARG A 126 -7.93 -13.17 -7.46
CA ARG A 126 -8.26 -14.60 -7.61
C ARG A 126 -7.42 -15.29 -8.69
N ASP A 127 -6.41 -14.61 -9.20
CA ASP A 127 -5.63 -14.96 -10.40
C ASP A 127 -4.35 -15.75 -10.09
N SER A 128 -4.08 -16.06 -8.82
CA SER A 128 -2.89 -16.83 -8.48
C SER A 128 -2.96 -18.26 -9.02
N LYS A 129 -1.84 -18.77 -9.54
CA LYS A 129 -1.76 -20.15 -10.09
C LYS A 129 -2.12 -21.22 -9.06
N SER A 130 -1.87 -20.96 -7.77
CA SER A 130 -2.22 -21.88 -6.68
C SER A 130 -3.69 -21.80 -6.28
N GLY A 131 -4.47 -20.82 -6.78
CA GLY A 131 -5.82 -20.52 -6.33
C GLY A 131 -5.88 -19.85 -4.96
N THR A 132 -4.74 -19.37 -4.43
CA THR A 132 -4.67 -18.60 -3.19
C THR A 132 -5.18 -17.17 -3.43
N LEU A 133 -6.13 -16.74 -2.63
CA LEU A 133 -6.64 -15.37 -2.64
C LEU A 133 -5.62 -14.41 -2.01
N HIS A 134 -5.53 -13.19 -2.53
CA HIS A 134 -4.61 -12.19 -2.03
C HIS A 134 -5.11 -10.78 -2.31
N LEU A 135 -4.66 -9.82 -1.52
CA LEU A 135 -4.95 -8.40 -1.72
C LEU A 135 -3.82 -7.74 -2.50
N HIS A 136 -4.19 -6.97 -3.52
CA HIS A 136 -3.40 -5.85 -3.99
C HIS A 136 -3.80 -4.61 -3.20
N LEU A 137 -2.85 -4.01 -2.49
CA LEU A 137 -3.05 -2.81 -1.69
C LEU A 137 -2.10 -1.71 -2.15
N ASP A 138 -2.66 -0.72 -2.84
CA ASP A 138 -1.93 0.43 -3.36
C ASP A 138 -2.07 1.61 -2.40
N CYS A 139 -0.94 2.14 -1.92
CA CYS A 139 -0.89 3.24 -0.96
C CYS A 139 -0.12 4.43 -1.51
N CYS A 140 -0.63 5.64 -1.28
CA CYS A 140 0.08 6.88 -1.52
C CYS A 140 1.39 6.90 -0.72
N ARG A 141 2.48 7.40 -1.31
CA ARG A 141 3.78 7.47 -0.65
C ARG A 141 3.88 8.65 0.34
N VAL A 142 2.94 9.57 0.30
CA VAL A 142 2.83 10.68 1.25
C VAL A 142 1.56 10.48 2.05
N ASP A 143 1.68 10.49 3.37
CA ASP A 143 0.53 10.37 4.27
C ASP A 143 -0.30 11.65 4.30
N ASN A 144 -1.46 11.62 4.96
CA ASN A 144 -2.37 12.76 5.05
C ASN A 144 -1.79 13.94 5.84
N ASP A 145 -0.71 13.73 6.62
CA ASP A 145 0.04 14.80 7.31
C ASP A 145 1.11 15.44 6.40
N GLY A 146 1.23 14.99 5.15
CA GLY A 146 2.27 15.45 4.22
C GLY A 146 3.64 14.81 4.44
N LYS A 147 3.76 13.78 5.29
CA LYS A 147 5.03 13.08 5.56
C LYS A 147 5.25 11.98 4.55
N THR A 148 6.47 11.90 4.04
CA THR A 148 6.85 10.87 3.06
C THR A 148 7.16 9.54 3.77
N ASN A 149 6.48 8.48 3.36
CA ASN A 149 6.82 7.12 3.75
C ASN A 149 8.18 6.71 3.17
N ASP A 150 9.11 6.31 4.03
CA ASP A 150 10.42 5.83 3.60
C ASP A 150 10.31 4.42 3.00
N VAL A 151 10.71 4.28 1.72
CA VAL A 151 10.53 3.04 0.96
C VAL A 151 11.83 2.39 0.50
N HIS A 152 13.00 2.88 0.95
CA HIS A 152 14.30 2.32 0.53
C HIS A 152 14.37 0.81 0.78
N ASP A 153 13.96 0.38 1.97
CA ASP A 153 13.95 -1.03 2.39
C ASP A 153 12.53 -1.52 2.72
N VAL A 154 11.53 -1.08 1.93
CA VAL A 154 10.12 -1.43 2.20
C VAL A 154 9.86 -2.94 2.16
N HIS A 155 10.62 -3.69 1.35
CA HIS A 155 10.57 -5.15 1.31
C HIS A 155 11.01 -5.80 2.63
N ILE A 156 12.00 -5.22 3.32
CA ILE A 156 12.43 -5.69 4.65
C ILE A 156 11.33 -5.42 5.68
N ARG A 157 10.67 -4.25 5.60
CA ARG A 157 9.50 -3.95 6.45
C ARG A 157 8.39 -4.98 6.24
N ALA A 158 8.09 -5.31 4.99
CA ALA A 158 7.08 -6.29 4.63
C ALA A 158 7.38 -7.70 5.15
N ILE A 159 8.63 -8.18 5.02
CA ILE A 159 9.03 -9.48 5.57
C ILE A 159 8.83 -9.51 7.09
N ARG A 160 9.34 -8.51 7.81
CA ARG A 160 9.23 -8.44 9.28
C ARG A 160 7.80 -8.22 9.79
N ALA A 161 6.95 -7.59 8.99
CA ALA A 161 5.54 -7.38 9.32
C ALA A 161 4.71 -8.66 9.14
N ALA A 162 5.22 -9.64 8.39
CA ALA A 162 4.57 -10.92 8.15
C ALA A 162 5.09 -12.04 9.08
N GLU A 163 6.09 -11.76 9.92
CA GLU A 163 6.61 -12.64 10.98
C GLU A 163 5.74 -12.59 12.23
#